data_AF-A0A4Y2SVW6-F1
#
_entry.id   AF-A0A4Y2SVW6-F1
#
_cell.length_a   1.000
_cell.length_b   1.000
_cell.length_c   1.000
_cell.angle_alpha   90.00
_cell.angle_beta   90.00
_cell.angle_gamma   90.00
#
_symmetry.space_group_name_H-M   'P 1'
#
loop_
_entity.id
_entity.type
_entity.pdbx_description
1 polymer ?
#
loop_
_entity_poly.entity_id
_entity_poly.type
_entity_poly.pdbx_seq_one_letter_code
_entity_poly.pdbx_strand_id
1 'polypeptide(L)'
;MKFYPGFRCLKIEITVEMVQQTIPRLLSRVHIEALLYGNLNKKMALELMDIVENTLIKNMDSKYLMPSQLIREREVQLSDGCHYVYEVTNEIHSSSAVETYYQCGVQETRANMLLELLVEIINEPCYNYLRTQEQLGYIVCSGARRSSGAQGLRIVVQSEKPPTFIDGRIEAFIQYFDVS
;
A
#
# COMPACT_ATOMS: atom_id res chain seq x y z
N MET A 1 -17.10 -9.16 -9.58
CA MET A 1 -17.02 -8.31 -8.37
C MET A 1 -17.68 -9.00 -7.17
N LYS A 2 -16.90 -9.64 -6.31
CA LYS A 2 -17.33 -9.97 -4.93
C LYS A 2 -16.23 -9.46 -4.00
N PHE A 3 -16.42 -8.23 -3.53
CA PHE A 3 -15.62 -7.65 -2.46
C PHE A 3 -15.67 -8.57 -1.22
N TYR A 4 -14.63 -8.53 -0.39
CA TYR A 4 -14.68 -9.04 0.99
C TYR A 4 -16.04 -8.70 1.62
N PRO A 5 -16.69 -9.63 2.35
CA PRO A 5 -18.08 -9.49 2.82
C PRO A 5 -18.33 -8.32 3.82
N GLY A 6 -17.34 -7.46 4.07
CA GLY A 6 -17.45 -6.27 4.91
C GLY A 6 -17.47 -4.92 4.18
N PHE A 7 -17.09 -4.83 2.90
CA PHE A 7 -17.10 -3.57 2.16
C PHE A 7 -18.31 -3.50 1.22
N ARG A 8 -19.47 -3.12 1.78
CA ARG A 8 -20.57 -2.58 0.95
C ARG A 8 -20.10 -1.22 0.44
N CYS A 9 -19.97 -1.08 -0.88
CA CYS A 9 -19.99 0.23 -1.51
C CYS A 9 -21.37 0.82 -1.20
N LEU A 10 -21.43 1.70 -0.19
CA LEU A 10 -22.66 2.41 0.14
C LEU A 10 -23.01 3.23 -1.11
N LYS A 11 -24.10 2.87 -1.81
CA LYS A 11 -24.72 3.72 -2.83
C LYS A 11 -25.37 4.93 -2.12
N ILE A 12 -24.53 5.78 -1.55
CA ILE A 12 -24.95 7.06 -0.99
C ILE A 12 -24.73 8.07 -2.11
N GLU A 13 -25.83 8.66 -2.59
CA GLU A 13 -25.75 9.85 -3.43
C GLU A 13 -25.20 11.00 -2.58
N ILE A 14 -24.00 11.48 -2.92
CA ILE A 14 -23.37 12.59 -2.22
C ILE A 14 -24.01 13.88 -2.72
N THR A 15 -24.70 14.61 -1.84
CA THR A 15 -25.28 15.92 -2.17
C THR A 15 -24.40 17.08 -1.71
N VAL A 16 -24.65 18.27 -2.25
CA VAL A 16 -23.96 19.50 -1.86
C VAL A 16 -24.18 19.80 -0.37
N GLU A 17 -25.40 19.61 0.12
CA GLU A 17 -25.78 19.85 1.50
C GLU A 17 -25.01 18.91 2.46
N MET A 18 -24.84 17.64 2.07
CA MET A 18 -24.05 16.69 2.86
C MET A 18 -22.59 17.12 2.98
N VAL A 19 -22.00 17.60 1.89
CA VAL A 19 -20.62 18.11 1.91
C VAL A 19 -20.53 19.35 2.81
N GLN A 20 -21.45 20.31 2.65
CA GLN A 20 -21.50 21.53 3.47
C GLN A 20 -21.64 21.22 4.97
N GLN A 21 -22.41 20.20 5.34
CA GLN A 21 -22.53 19.75 6.73
C GLN A 21 -21.33 18.95 7.24
N THR A 22 -20.62 18.26 6.34
CA THR A 22 -19.47 17.42 6.70
C THR A 22 -18.22 18.25 6.97
N ILE A 23 -18.00 19.35 6.24
CA ILE A 23 -16.85 20.25 6.43
C ILE A 23 -16.66 20.68 7.90
N PRO A 24 -17.66 21.26 8.59
CA PRO A 24 -17.49 21.65 9.99
C PRO A 24 -17.31 20.46 10.93
N ARG A 25 -17.93 19.31 10.65
CA ARG A 25 -17.78 18.11 11.47
C ARG A 25 -16.37 17.54 11.35
N LEU A 26 -15.84 17.46 10.13
CA LEU A 26 -14.49 16.96 9.84
C LEU A 26 -13.43 17.83 10.52
N LEU A 27 -13.58 19.15 10.48
CA LEU A 27 -12.60 20.09 11.02
C LEU A 27 -12.82 20.41 12.51
N SER A 28 -13.92 19.98 13.12
CA SER A 28 -14.21 20.25 14.54
C SER A 28 -13.19 19.65 15.51
N ARG A 29 -12.53 18.54 15.13
CA ARG A 29 -11.48 17.91 15.94
C ARG A 29 -10.37 17.39 15.05
N VAL A 30 -9.17 17.90 15.24
CA VAL A 30 -8.03 17.59 14.38
C VAL A 30 -6.76 17.36 15.19
N HIS A 31 -5.84 16.58 14.63
CA HIS A 31 -4.46 16.49 15.07
C HIS A 31 -3.59 16.95 13.90
N ILE A 32 -2.61 17.81 14.17
CA ILE A 32 -1.74 18.37 13.15
C ILE A 32 -0.34 17.88 13.41
N GLU A 33 0.20 17.11 12.47
CA GLU A 33 1.59 16.70 12.42
C GLU A 33 2.23 17.38 11.20
N ALA A 34 3.29 18.15 11.41
CA ALA A 34 3.89 18.98 10.37
C ALA A 34 5.41 18.84 10.36
N LEU A 35 5.98 18.71 9.16
CA LEU A 35 7.42 18.78 8.90
C LEU A 35 7.74 20.11 8.21
N LEU A 36 8.42 21.01 8.92
CA LEU A 36 8.89 22.29 8.39
C LEU A 36 10.39 22.17 8.11
N TYR A 37 10.77 22.23 6.84
CA TYR A 37 12.14 22.02 6.38
C TYR A 37 12.53 23.04 5.31
N GLY A 38 13.74 23.61 5.41
CA GLY A 38 14.27 24.57 4.44
C GLY A 38 14.94 25.78 5.12
N ASN A 39 14.93 26.92 4.42
CA ASN A 39 15.51 28.19 4.91
C ASN A 39 14.60 28.87 5.94
N LEU A 40 14.46 28.23 7.10
CA LEU A 40 13.59 28.66 8.18
C LEU A 40 14.38 28.54 9.48
N ASN A 41 14.26 29.53 10.36
CA ASN A 41 14.68 29.36 11.75
C ASN A 41 13.51 28.80 12.58
N LYS A 42 13.82 28.34 13.80
CA LYS A 42 12.82 27.77 14.71
C LYS A 42 11.63 28.70 14.97
N LYS A 43 11.87 30.02 15.08
CA LYS A 43 10.82 31.01 15.34
C LYS A 43 9.84 31.09 14.17
N MET A 44 10.35 31.18 12.94
CA MET A 44 9.51 31.18 11.74
C MET A 44 8.67 29.90 11.63
N ALA A 45 9.26 28.74 11.95
CA ALA A 45 8.55 27.47 11.94
C ALA A 45 7.36 27.45 12.93
N LEU A 46 7.57 27.96 14.15
CA LEU A 46 6.51 28.06 15.16
C LEU A 46 5.43 29.06 14.76
N GLU A 47 5.82 30.23 14.23
CA GLU A 47 4.87 31.25 13.74
C GLU A 47 3.97 30.70 12.61
N LEU A 48 4.52 29.89 11.71
CA LEU A 48 3.75 29.22 10.66
C LEU A 48 2.74 28.23 11.23
N MET A 49 3.12 27.44 12.24
CA MET A 49 2.18 26.53 12.92
C MET A 49 1.10 27.29 13.67
N ASP A 50 1.45 28.39 14.35
CA ASP A 50 0.48 29.25 15.03
C ASP A 50 -0.55 29.81 14.04
N ILE A 51 -0.15 30.20 12.83
CA ILE A 51 -1.09 30.67 11.81
C ILE A 51 -2.09 29.57 11.45
N VAL A 52 -1.63 28.33 11.24
CA VAL A 52 -2.50 27.19 10.90
C VAL A 52 -3.47 26.88 12.04
N GLU A 53 -2.96 26.73 13.26
CA GLU A 53 -3.77 26.42 14.44
C GLU A 53 -4.80 27.52 14.71
N ASN A 54 -4.39 28.79 14.72
CA ASN A 54 -5.29 29.91 14.96
C ASN A 54 -6.36 30.04 13.88
N THR A 55 -6.06 29.72 12.63
CA THR A 55 -7.05 29.76 11.54
C THR A 55 -8.14 28.71 11.73
N LEU A 56 -7.76 27.50 12.13
CA LEU A 56 -8.70 26.41 12.39
C LEU A 56 -9.55 26.69 13.65
N ILE A 57 -8.92 27.17 14.72
CA ILE A 57 -9.64 27.54 15.95
C ILE A 57 -10.63 28.69 15.67
N LYS A 58 -10.20 29.75 14.98
CA LYS A 58 -11.05 30.93 14.72
C LYS A 58 -12.22 30.63 13.78
N ASN A 59 -12.01 29.84 12.73
CA ASN A 59 -13.02 29.64 11.70
C ASN A 59 -13.91 28.41 11.96
N MET A 60 -13.42 27.41 12.70
CA MET A 60 -14.08 26.11 12.82
C MET A 60 -14.30 25.63 14.27
N ASP A 61 -13.92 26.41 15.30
CA ASP A 61 -13.87 25.98 16.72
C ASP A 61 -13.15 24.63 16.88
N SER A 62 -12.09 24.42 16.09
CA SER A 62 -11.35 23.17 16.07
C SER A 62 -10.71 22.85 17.43
N LYS A 63 -10.89 21.61 17.88
CA LYS A 63 -10.30 21.09 19.12
C LYS A 63 -9.27 20.00 18.81
N TYR A 64 -8.37 19.73 19.75
CA TYR A 64 -7.44 18.64 19.57
C TYR A 64 -8.15 17.28 19.59
N LEU A 65 -7.72 16.40 18.71
CA LEU A 65 -8.09 14.98 18.74
C LEU A 65 -7.46 14.30 19.96
N MET A 66 -8.17 13.37 20.63
CA MET A 66 -7.58 12.64 21.75
C MET A 66 -6.52 11.65 21.25
N PRO A 67 -5.43 11.39 22.00
CA PRO A 67 -4.43 10.40 21.60
C PRO A 67 -5.00 9.01 21.29
N SER A 68 -6.04 8.58 22.01
CA SER A 68 -6.73 7.30 21.79
C SER A 68 -7.49 7.23 20.46
N GLN A 69 -7.79 8.38 19.84
CA GLN A 69 -8.46 8.48 18.55
C GLN A 69 -7.46 8.49 17.37
N LEU A 70 -6.15 8.59 17.64
CA LEU A 70 -5.08 8.49 16.64
C LEU A 70 -4.81 7.03 16.28
N ILE A 71 -5.83 6.37 15.71
CA ILE A 71 -5.76 4.96 15.32
C ILE A 71 -5.04 4.86 13.98
N ARG A 72 -3.96 4.09 13.94
CA ARG A 72 -3.27 3.73 12.69
C ARG A 72 -3.89 2.47 12.09
N GLU A 73 -3.93 2.41 10.78
CA GLU A 73 -4.29 1.19 10.05
C GLU A 73 -3.29 0.06 10.34
N ARG A 74 -3.74 -1.18 10.14
CA ARG A 74 -2.96 -2.39 10.38
C ARG A 74 -3.04 -3.30 9.17
N GLU A 75 -1.94 -3.96 8.86
CA GLU A 75 -1.92 -5.01 7.86
C GLU A 75 -2.48 -6.32 8.47
N VAL A 76 -3.16 -7.13 7.65
CA VAL A 76 -3.55 -8.49 8.04
C VAL A 76 -2.30 -9.34 8.19
N GLN A 77 -2.19 -10.07 9.30
CA GLN A 77 -1.13 -11.07 9.49
C GLN A 77 -1.55 -12.39 8.87
N LEU A 78 -0.80 -12.85 7.88
CA LEU A 78 -0.97 -14.14 7.25
C LEU A 78 -0.47 -15.26 8.19
N SER A 79 -1.15 -16.41 8.16
CA SER A 79 -0.73 -17.58 8.95
C SER A 79 0.40 -18.33 8.25
N ASP A 80 1.29 -18.96 9.01
CA ASP A 80 2.38 -19.74 8.44
C ASP A 80 1.85 -20.86 7.53
N GLY A 81 2.47 -21.03 6.36
CA GLY A 81 2.08 -22.03 5.36
C GLY A 81 0.73 -21.76 4.68
N CYS A 82 0.12 -20.59 4.88
CA CYS A 82 -1.13 -20.24 4.21
C CYS A 82 -0.91 -19.92 2.71
N HIS A 83 -1.97 -20.13 1.93
CA HIS A 83 -2.04 -19.71 0.54
C HIS A 83 -3.46 -19.23 0.25
N TYR A 84 -3.61 -17.93 0.00
CA TYR A 84 -4.91 -17.30 -0.28
C TYR A 84 -4.91 -16.72 -1.68
N VAL A 85 -5.98 -16.98 -2.43
CA VAL A 85 -6.17 -16.44 -3.77
C VAL A 85 -7.41 -15.55 -3.78
N TYR A 86 -7.24 -14.34 -4.29
CA TYR A 86 -8.34 -13.42 -4.56
C TYR A 86 -8.33 -13.07 -6.05
N GLU A 87 -9.41 -13.40 -6.75
CA GLU A 87 -9.51 -13.23 -8.20
C GLU A 87 -10.60 -12.22 -8.58
N VAL A 88 -10.26 -11.34 -9.52
CA VAL A 88 -11.19 -10.37 -10.10
C VAL A 88 -10.95 -10.28 -11.60
N THR A 89 -12.04 -10.18 -12.36
CA THR A 89 -12.00 -9.99 -13.81
C THR A 89 -11.92 -8.51 -14.17
N ASN A 90 -11.06 -8.16 -15.12
CA ASN A 90 -11.05 -6.86 -15.77
C ASN A 90 -11.97 -6.91 -17.01
N GLU A 91 -12.98 -6.04 -17.07
CA GLU A 91 -13.95 -6.03 -18.19
C GLU A 91 -13.45 -5.24 -19.41
N ILE A 92 -12.34 -4.51 -19.29
CA ILE A 92 -11.79 -3.62 -20.32
C ILE A 92 -10.64 -4.29 -21.05
N HIS A 93 -9.71 -4.91 -20.30
CA HIS A 93 -8.50 -5.51 -20.86
C HIS A 93 -8.62 -7.04 -20.89
N SER A 94 -8.28 -7.64 -22.04
CA SER A 94 -8.21 -9.09 -22.22
C SER A 94 -6.98 -9.75 -21.60
N SER A 95 -5.97 -8.95 -21.20
CA SER A 95 -4.79 -9.44 -20.49
C SER A 95 -5.12 -9.74 -19.03
N SER A 96 -4.50 -10.76 -18.48
CA SER A 96 -4.51 -11.04 -17.05
C SER A 96 -3.34 -10.35 -16.34
N ALA A 97 -3.43 -10.25 -15.01
CA ALA A 97 -2.32 -9.86 -14.16
C ALA A 97 -2.35 -10.66 -12.86
N VAL A 98 -1.16 -10.96 -12.34
CA VAL A 98 -0.96 -11.63 -11.05
C VAL A 98 -0.02 -10.79 -10.21
N GLU A 99 -0.39 -10.55 -8.96
CA GLU A 99 0.52 -10.08 -7.90
C GLU A 99 0.60 -11.17 -6.84
N THR A 100 1.77 -11.80 -6.72
CA THR A 100 2.07 -12.75 -5.64
C THR A 100 2.79 -11.99 -4.53
N TYR A 101 2.26 -12.05 -3.31
CA TYR A 101 2.81 -11.35 -2.14
C TYR A 101 3.20 -12.34 -1.05
N TYR A 102 4.50 -12.37 -0.73
CA TYR A 102 5.09 -13.15 0.35
C TYR A 102 5.34 -12.24 1.54
N GLN A 103 4.48 -12.28 2.55
CA GLN A 103 4.61 -11.45 3.76
C GLN A 103 5.81 -11.91 4.61
N CYS A 104 6.68 -10.97 4.97
CA CYS A 104 7.92 -11.23 5.74
C CYS A 104 7.89 -10.63 7.16
N GLY A 105 6.71 -10.25 7.65
CA GLY A 105 6.53 -9.70 8.99
C GLY A 105 6.61 -8.17 9.06
N VAL A 106 6.98 -7.66 10.23
CA VAL A 106 7.01 -6.23 10.54
C VAL A 106 8.32 -5.57 10.08
N GLN A 107 8.27 -4.25 9.90
CA GLN A 107 9.44 -3.45 9.55
C GLN A 107 10.35 -3.26 10.76
N GLU A 108 11.58 -3.75 10.63
CA GLU A 108 12.68 -3.60 11.58
C GLU A 108 13.97 -3.44 10.79
N THR A 109 14.97 -2.72 11.31
CA THR A 109 16.20 -2.42 10.55
C THR A 109 16.82 -3.66 9.91
N ARG A 110 16.98 -4.75 10.67
CA ARG A 110 17.54 -6.01 10.13
C ARG A 110 16.63 -6.65 9.08
N ALA A 111 15.34 -6.81 9.39
CA ALA A 111 14.36 -7.41 8.47
C ALA A 111 14.24 -6.61 7.16
N ASN A 112 14.26 -5.28 7.24
CA ASN A 112 14.23 -4.37 6.11
C ASN A 112 15.45 -4.61 5.21
N MET A 113 16.66 -4.64 5.78
CA MET A 113 17.87 -4.82 4.99
C MET A 113 17.97 -6.21 4.37
N LEU A 114 17.48 -7.25 5.05
CA LEU A 114 17.41 -8.60 4.48
C LEU A 114 16.45 -8.66 3.29
N LEU A 115 15.27 -8.05 3.42
CA LEU A 115 14.30 -7.98 2.32
C LEU A 115 14.83 -7.17 1.14
N GLU A 116 15.43 -6.00 1.38
CA GLU A 116 16.00 -5.16 0.32
C GLU A 116 17.16 -5.86 -0.39
N LEU A 117 18.04 -6.54 0.35
CA LEU A 117 19.12 -7.31 -0.25
C LEU A 117 18.57 -8.46 -1.10
N LEU A 118 17.57 -9.19 -0.61
CA LEU A 118 16.91 -10.24 -1.38
C LEU A 118 16.30 -9.66 -2.66
N VAL A 119 15.56 -8.56 -2.56
CA VAL A 119 14.94 -7.87 -3.70
C VAL A 119 15.97 -7.47 -4.73
N GLU A 120 17.10 -6.91 -4.31
CA GLU A 120 18.18 -6.52 -5.23
C GLU A 120 18.77 -7.73 -5.97
N ILE A 121 19.00 -8.84 -5.27
CA ILE A 121 19.58 -10.05 -5.86
C ILE A 121 18.61 -10.71 -6.85
N ILE A 122 17.31 -10.81 -6.52
CA ILE A 122 16.33 -11.47 -7.38
C ILE A 122 15.89 -10.61 -8.57
N ASN A 123 16.14 -9.29 -8.55
CA ASN A 123 15.53 -8.37 -9.50
C ASN A 123 15.85 -8.72 -10.96
N GLU A 124 17.15 -8.87 -11.27
CA GLU A 124 17.59 -9.25 -12.62
C GLU A 124 17.20 -10.71 -12.97
N PRO A 125 17.43 -11.72 -12.11
CA PRO A 125 17.03 -13.09 -12.40
C PRO A 125 15.52 -13.26 -12.62
N CYS A 126 14.69 -12.60 -11.81
CA CYS A 126 13.24 -12.63 -11.92
C CYS A 126 12.78 -12.05 -13.27
N TYR A 127 13.35 -10.90 -13.65
CA TYR A 127 13.06 -10.29 -14.93
C TYR A 127 13.54 -11.20 -16.07
N ASN A 128 14.78 -11.65 -16.06
CA ASN A 128 15.32 -12.50 -17.12
C ASN A 128 14.51 -13.80 -17.29
N TYR A 129 14.19 -14.49 -16.20
CA TYR A 129 13.45 -15.75 -16.22
C TYR A 129 12.02 -15.57 -16.76
N LEU A 130 11.22 -14.70 -16.13
CA LEU A 130 9.80 -14.55 -16.45
C LEU A 130 9.57 -13.71 -17.73
N ARG A 131 10.39 -12.67 -17.97
CA ARG A 131 10.26 -11.78 -19.14
C ARG A 131 11.04 -12.28 -20.34
N THR A 132 12.34 -12.52 -20.20
CA THR A 132 13.21 -12.75 -21.37
C THR A 132 13.13 -14.18 -21.87
N GLN A 133 13.21 -15.16 -20.96
CA GLN A 133 13.21 -16.58 -21.32
C GLN A 133 11.80 -17.11 -21.56
N GLU A 134 10.88 -16.89 -20.62
CA GLU A 134 9.51 -17.40 -20.72
C GLU A 134 8.55 -16.50 -21.50
N GLN A 135 8.93 -15.24 -21.72
CA GLN A 135 8.14 -14.29 -22.49
C GLN A 135 6.70 -14.11 -21.96
N LEU A 136 6.52 -14.16 -20.63
CA LEU A 136 5.18 -14.13 -20.02
C LEU A 136 4.43 -12.83 -20.31
N GLY A 137 5.12 -11.69 -20.37
CA GLY A 137 4.50 -10.44 -20.78
C GLY A 137 5.42 -9.26 -20.51
N TYR A 138 5.05 -8.06 -20.98
CA TYR A 138 5.94 -6.89 -20.91
C TYR A 138 6.21 -6.42 -19.49
N ILE A 139 5.17 -6.44 -18.66
CA ILE A 139 5.26 -6.00 -17.26
C ILE A 139 5.59 -7.22 -16.40
N VAL A 140 6.85 -7.28 -15.97
CA VAL A 140 7.36 -8.19 -14.94
C VAL A 140 8.16 -7.34 -13.97
N CYS A 141 7.79 -7.33 -12.69
CA CYS A 141 8.58 -6.68 -11.66
C CYS A 141 8.58 -7.48 -10.37
N SER A 142 9.71 -7.44 -9.66
CA SER A 142 9.82 -7.91 -8.28
C SER A 142 10.21 -6.73 -7.39
N GLY A 143 9.88 -6.79 -6.11
CA GLY A 143 10.23 -5.70 -5.19
C GLY A 143 9.68 -5.86 -3.79
N ALA A 144 10.09 -4.96 -2.89
CA ALA A 144 9.51 -4.88 -1.56
C ALA A 144 8.13 -4.21 -1.61
N ARG A 145 7.14 -4.80 -0.95
CA ARG A 145 5.85 -4.18 -0.62
C ARG A 145 5.86 -3.79 0.86
N ARG A 146 5.57 -2.53 1.17
CA ARG A 146 5.47 -2.00 2.54
C ARG A 146 4.12 -1.35 2.75
N SER A 147 3.42 -1.74 3.81
CA SER A 147 2.10 -1.22 4.15
C SER A 147 1.85 -1.37 5.64
N SER A 148 1.31 -0.33 6.29
CA SER A 148 0.89 -0.35 7.70
C SER A 148 1.91 -0.97 8.69
N GLY A 149 3.21 -0.72 8.46
CA GLY A 149 4.31 -1.24 9.28
C GLY A 149 4.70 -2.70 9.00
N ALA A 150 3.98 -3.41 8.14
CA ALA A 150 4.36 -4.71 7.61
C ALA A 150 5.15 -4.59 6.30
N GLN A 151 5.83 -5.67 5.91
CA GLN A 151 6.57 -5.76 4.67
C GLN A 151 6.57 -7.17 4.07
N GLY A 152 6.97 -7.28 2.81
CA GLY A 152 7.19 -8.56 2.16
C GLY A 152 7.66 -8.44 0.72
N LEU A 153 8.01 -9.55 0.11
CA LEU A 153 8.37 -9.63 -1.31
C LEU A 153 7.08 -9.65 -2.14
N ARG A 154 7.06 -8.89 -3.24
CA ARG A 154 6.02 -8.99 -4.27
C ARG A 154 6.62 -9.30 -5.63
N ILE A 155 5.89 -10.05 -6.44
CA ILE A 155 6.17 -10.26 -7.86
C ILE A 155 4.87 -9.95 -8.62
N VAL A 156 4.96 -9.08 -9.63
CA VAL A 156 3.83 -8.68 -10.47
C VAL A 156 4.12 -9.04 -11.92
N VAL A 157 3.19 -9.75 -12.56
CA VAL A 157 3.28 -10.12 -13.97
C VAL A 157 1.95 -9.80 -14.66
N GLN A 158 1.99 -9.05 -15.76
CA GLN A 158 0.86 -8.89 -16.67
C GLN A 158 1.11 -9.70 -17.95
N SER A 159 0.12 -10.48 -18.38
CA SER A 159 0.26 -11.45 -19.46
C SER A 159 -1.03 -11.64 -20.26
N GLU A 160 -0.92 -12.25 -21.44
CA GLU A 160 -2.07 -12.80 -22.18
C GLU A 160 -2.43 -14.23 -21.70
N LYS A 161 -1.61 -14.84 -20.84
CA LYS A 161 -1.83 -16.19 -20.29
C LYS A 161 -2.84 -16.16 -19.13
N PRO A 162 -3.46 -17.29 -18.75
CA PRO A 162 -4.33 -17.35 -17.58
C PRO A 162 -3.58 -17.06 -16.25
N PRO A 163 -4.21 -16.44 -15.23
CA PRO A 163 -3.60 -16.16 -13.93
C PRO A 163 -2.95 -17.38 -13.27
N THR A 164 -3.62 -18.53 -13.29
CA THR A 164 -3.13 -19.77 -12.68
C THR A 164 -1.85 -20.29 -13.32
N PHE A 165 -1.68 -20.08 -14.63
CA PHE A 165 -0.45 -20.42 -15.33
C PHE A 165 0.69 -19.51 -14.88
N ILE A 166 0.44 -18.20 -14.81
CA ILE A 166 1.43 -17.19 -14.42
C ILE A 166 1.90 -17.43 -12.98
N ASP A 167 0.96 -17.64 -12.06
CA ASP A 167 1.25 -17.95 -10.66
C ASP A 167 2.18 -19.18 -10.53
N GLY A 168 1.87 -20.26 -11.26
CA GLY A 168 2.74 -21.44 -11.31
C GLY A 168 4.14 -21.17 -11.88
N ARG A 169 4.31 -20.20 -12.79
CA ARG A 169 5.64 -19.80 -13.28
C ARG A 169 6.40 -18.92 -12.30
N ILE A 170 5.70 -18.08 -11.54
CA ILE A 170 6.28 -17.33 -10.43
C ILE A 170 6.82 -18.32 -9.37
N GLU A 171 6.03 -19.31 -8.98
CA GLU A 171 6.48 -20.36 -8.04
C GLU A 171 7.66 -21.17 -8.58
N ALA A 172 7.64 -21.51 -9.88
CA ALA A 172 8.76 -22.20 -10.53
C ALA A 172 10.05 -21.35 -10.51
N PHE A 173 9.95 -20.04 -10.67
CA PHE A 173 11.08 -19.12 -10.53
C PHE A 173 11.63 -19.12 -9.09
N ILE A 174 10.75 -19.05 -8.08
CA ILE A 174 11.18 -19.07 -6.68
C ILE A 174 11.93 -20.38 -6.36
N GLN A 175 11.42 -21.53 -6.82
CA GLN A 175 12.10 -22.82 -6.65
C GLN A 175 13.45 -22.86 -7.37
N TYR A 176 13.54 -22.30 -8.58
CA TYR A 176 14.80 -22.20 -9.32
C TYR A 176 15.83 -21.36 -8.55
N PHE A 177 15.40 -20.24 -7.96
CA PHE A 177 16.26 -19.33 -7.22
C PHE A 177 16.73 -19.89 -5.87
N ASP A 178 15.91 -20.71 -5.19
CA ASP A 178 16.27 -21.33 -3.90
C ASP A 178 17.37 -22.40 -4.05
N VAL A 179 17.48 -23.04 -5.22
CA VAL A 179 18.43 -24.14 -5.49
C VAL A 179 19.72 -23.65 -6.18
N SER A 180 19.76 -22.40 -6.64
CA SER A 180 20.89 -21.77 -7.35
C SER A 180 21.84 -21.02 -6.42
#